data_AF-A0A2S9X5V4-F1
#
_entry.id   AF-A0A2S9X5V4-F1
#
_cell.length_a   1.000
_cell.length_b   1.000
_cell.length_c   1.000
_cell.angle_alpha   90.00
_cell.angle_beta   90.00
_cell.angle_gamma   90.00
#
_symmetry.space_group_name_H-M   'P 1'
#
loop_
_entity.id
_entity.type
_entity.pdbx_description
1 polymer ?
#
loop_
_entity_poly.entity_id
_entity_poly.type
_entity_poly.pdbx_seq_one_letter_code
_entity_poly.pdbx_strand_id
1 'polypeptide(L)'
;MALLATQPVATLVSHIRDLPFQDGDIVSLDDRLIQTFAQTAVSTGMEKDSIMQRLEQPNAVTEPAALFELQLRTSNYNLEVSTISTLTRKAVGAVESLMRS
;
A
#
# COMPACT_ATOMS: atom_id res chain seq x y z
N MET A 1 -5.10 35.05 -30.27
CA MET A 1 -5.99 34.90 -29.11
C MET A 1 -6.95 33.74 -29.39
N ALA A 2 -6.63 32.54 -28.91
CA ALA A 2 -7.49 31.37 -29.03
C ALA A 2 -8.11 31.08 -27.65
N LEU A 3 -9.42 30.89 -27.64
CA LEU A 3 -10.28 30.76 -26.47
C LEU A 3 -9.81 29.65 -25.52
N LEU A 4 -9.84 29.94 -24.23
CA LEU A 4 -9.70 28.96 -23.16
C LEU A 4 -10.82 27.92 -23.27
N ALA A 5 -10.46 26.66 -23.41
CA ALA A 5 -11.38 25.53 -23.33
C ALA A 5 -11.87 25.37 -21.88
N THR A 6 -13.01 25.98 -21.56
CA THR A 6 -13.75 25.70 -20.34
C THR A 6 -14.36 24.30 -20.45
N GLN A 7 -13.64 23.27 -20.00
CA GLN A 7 -14.23 21.94 -19.82
C GLN A 7 -15.28 22.04 -18.71
N PRO A 8 -16.57 21.94 -19.04
CA PRO A 8 -17.64 22.36 -18.16
C PRO A 8 -17.95 21.23 -17.18
N VAL A 9 -18.16 21.58 -15.92
CA VAL A 9 -18.96 20.94 -14.85
C VAL A 9 -19.32 19.44 -14.97
N ALA A 10 -19.74 18.94 -16.13
CA ALA A 10 -19.98 17.53 -16.45
C ALA A 10 -18.83 16.57 -16.06
N THR A 11 -17.56 16.93 -16.31
CA THR A 11 -16.41 16.10 -15.89
C THR A 11 -16.22 16.08 -14.38
N LEU A 12 -16.59 17.16 -13.69
CA LEU A 12 -16.56 17.26 -12.23
C LEU A 12 -17.71 16.44 -11.61
N VAL A 13 -18.89 16.49 -12.23
CA VAL A 13 -20.06 15.70 -11.83
C VAL A 13 -19.83 14.19 -12.03
N SER A 14 -19.10 13.78 -13.07
CA SER A 14 -18.74 12.37 -13.25
C SER A 14 -17.79 11.88 -12.14
N HIS A 15 -16.77 12.67 -11.80
CA HIS A 15 -15.84 12.32 -10.72
C HIS A 15 -16.52 12.26 -9.34
N ILE A 16 -17.50 13.13 -9.07
CA ILE A 16 -18.28 13.09 -7.83
C ILE A 16 -19.16 11.83 -7.76
N ARG A 17 -19.64 11.34 -8.91
CA ARG A 17 -20.46 10.13 -8.99
C ARG A 17 -19.65 8.84 -8.83
N ASP A 18 -18.36 8.89 -9.15
CA ASP A 18 -17.41 7.78 -8.97
C ASP A 18 -16.78 7.74 -7.57
N LEU A 19 -17.10 8.70 -6.68
CA LEU A 19 -16.74 8.58 -5.28
C LEU A 19 -17.56 7.42 -4.69
N PRO A 20 -16.91 6.33 -4.21
CA PRO A 20 -17.65 5.27 -3.55
C PRO A 20 -18.32 5.88 -2.33
N PHE A 21 -19.65 5.91 -2.34
CA PHE A 21 -20.44 6.16 -1.15
C PHE A 21 -20.13 5.00 -0.21
N GLN A 22 -19.20 5.21 0.72
CA GLN A 22 -19.00 4.30 1.84
C GLN A 22 -20.19 4.53 2.76
N ASP A 23 -21.33 3.93 2.42
CA ASP A 23 -22.30 3.57 3.44
C ASP A 23 -21.52 2.81 4.51
N GLY A 24 -21.61 3.29 5.75
CA GLY A 24 -20.90 2.75 6.90
C GLY A 24 -21.42 1.35 7.23
N ASP A 25 -21.07 0.38 6.39
CA ASP A 25 -21.41 -1.01 6.59
C ASP A 25 -20.68 -1.49 7.84
N ILE A 26 -21.42 -2.10 8.76
CA ILE A 26 -20.86 -2.60 10.02
C ILE A 26 -20.10 -3.89 9.67
N VAL A 27 -18.85 -3.74 9.24
CA VAL A 27 -17.97 -4.86 8.91
C VAL A 27 -17.43 -5.47 10.21
N SER A 28 -17.50 -6.80 10.34
CA SER A 28 -16.87 -7.52 11.45
C SER A 28 -15.37 -7.21 11.52
N LEU A 29 -14.83 -7.11 12.73
CA LEU A 29 -13.38 -6.94 12.92
C LEU A 29 -12.60 -8.12 12.33
N ASP A 30 -13.17 -9.33 12.39
CA ASP A 30 -12.55 -10.54 11.81
C ASP A 30 -12.49 -10.44 10.28
N ASP A 31 -13.60 -10.06 9.64
CA ASP A 31 -13.64 -9.89 8.18
C ASP A 31 -12.70 -8.77 7.74
N ARG A 32 -12.65 -7.67 8.49
CA ARG A 32 -11.73 -6.56 8.23
C ARG A 32 -10.27 -7.00 8.38
N LEU A 33 -9.96 -7.83 9.38
CA LEU A 33 -8.61 -8.37 9.58
C LEU A 33 -8.23 -9.26 8.39
N ILE A 34 -9.08 -10.21 8.02
CA ILE A 34 -8.84 -11.13 6.89
C ILE A 34 -8.62 -10.35 5.60
N GLN A 35 -9.50 -9.39 5.31
CA GLN A 35 -9.41 -8.57 4.11
C GLN A 35 -8.12 -7.75 4.08
N THR A 36 -7.79 -7.09 5.20
CA THR A 36 -6.58 -6.26 5.31
C THR A 36 -5.34 -7.13 5.18
N PHE A 37 -5.29 -8.29 5.84
CA PHE A 37 -4.19 -9.24 5.75
C PHE A 37 -3.98 -9.72 4.31
N ALA A 38 -5.05 -10.13 3.62
CA ALA A 38 -4.97 -10.60 2.24
C ALA A 38 -4.45 -9.49 1.30
N GLN A 39 -4.97 -8.27 1.44
CA GLN A 39 -4.52 -7.12 0.65
C GLN A 39 -3.05 -6.80 0.91
N THR A 40 -2.63 -6.75 2.18
CA THR A 40 -1.24 -6.50 2.55
C THR A 40 -0.33 -7.60 2.02
N ALA A 41 -0.69 -8.88 2.17
CA ALA A 41 0.12 -10.00 1.69
C ALA A 41 0.34 -9.95 0.16
N VAL A 42 -0.71 -9.66 -0.60
CA VAL A 42 -0.62 -9.49 -2.07
C VAL A 42 0.24 -8.27 -2.41
N SER A 43 -0.03 -7.12 -1.80
CA SER A 43 0.70 -5.87 -2.06
C SER A 43 2.19 -5.99 -1.74
N THR A 44 2.54 -6.54 -0.58
CA THR A 44 3.93 -6.78 -0.17
C THR A 44 4.62 -7.76 -1.12
N GLY A 45 3.93 -8.83 -1.54
CA GLY A 45 4.46 -9.78 -2.53
C GLY A 45 4.74 -9.12 -3.87
N MET A 46 3.79 -8.34 -4.39
CA MET A 46 3.95 -7.59 -5.64
C MET A 46 5.09 -6.58 -5.58
N GLU A 47 5.24 -5.85 -4.45
CA GLU A 47 6.34 -4.89 -4.30
C GLU A 47 7.69 -5.60 -4.34
N LYS A 48 7.84 -6.70 -3.59
CA LYS A 48 9.05 -7.53 -3.62
C LYS A 48 9.37 -7.98 -5.04
N ASP A 49 8.40 -8.55 -5.75
CA ASP A 49 8.60 -9.05 -7.10
C ASP A 49 8.98 -7.91 -8.06
N SER A 50 8.38 -6.73 -7.91
CA SER A 50 8.72 -5.56 -8.72
C SER A 50 10.15 -5.04 -8.46
N ILE A 51 10.62 -5.07 -7.20
CA ILE A 51 12.02 -4.74 -6.84
C ILE A 51 12.96 -5.75 -7.49
N MET A 52 12.64 -7.05 -7.43
CA MET A 52 13.46 -8.11 -8.02
C MET A 52 13.51 -8.02 -9.55
N GLN A 53 12.37 -7.79 -10.21
CA GLN A 53 12.32 -7.57 -11.66
C GLN A 53 13.12 -6.34 -12.10
N ARG A 54 13.16 -5.28 -11.27
CA ARG A 54 13.95 -4.10 -11.57
C ARG A 54 15.45 -4.40 -11.54
N LEU A 55 15.92 -5.28 -10.66
CA LEU A 55 17.31 -5.74 -10.62
C LEU A 55 17.73 -6.50 -11.88
N GLU A 56 16.79 -7.17 -12.55
CA GLU A 56 17.04 -7.91 -13.79
C GLU A 56 17.23 -6.98 -15.01
N GLN A 57 16.88 -5.69 -14.88
CA GLN A 57 17.03 -4.72 -15.96
C GLN A 57 18.46 -4.13 -15.96
N PRO A 58 19.21 -4.24 -17.08
CA PRO A 58 20.61 -3.80 -17.14
C PRO A 58 20.81 -2.35 -16.72
N ASN A 59 19.89 -1.46 -17.11
CA ASN A 59 19.99 -0.03 -16.85
C ASN A 59 19.74 0.34 -15.37
N ALA A 60 19.01 -0.50 -14.63
CA ALA A 60 18.68 -0.23 -13.23
C ALA A 60 19.87 -0.39 -12.29
N VAL A 61 20.88 -1.19 -12.69
CA VAL A 61 22.06 -1.48 -11.88
C VAL A 61 23.32 -0.70 -12.32
N THR A 62 23.23 0.06 -13.41
CA THR A 62 24.36 0.84 -13.96
C THR A 62 24.21 2.35 -13.79
N GLU A 63 22.99 2.85 -13.55
CA GLU A 63 22.72 4.27 -13.37
C GLU A 63 22.62 4.65 -11.88
N PRO A 64 23.42 5.61 -11.38
CA PRO A 64 23.40 5.99 -9.96
C PRO A 64 22.03 6.48 -9.44
N ALA A 65 21.27 7.22 -10.26
CA ALA A 65 19.95 7.69 -9.88
C ALA A 65 18.94 6.53 -9.75
N ALA A 66 18.99 5.57 -10.68
CA ALA A 66 18.16 4.37 -10.64
C ALA A 66 18.52 3.47 -9.44
N LEU A 67 19.81 3.34 -9.12
CA LEU A 67 20.27 2.62 -7.93
C LEU A 67 19.77 3.25 -6.62
N PHE A 68 19.77 4.59 -6.54
CA PHE A 68 19.24 5.28 -5.37
C PHE A 68 17.73 5.07 -5.19
N GLU A 69 16.96 5.15 -6.29
CA GLU A 69 15.52 4.85 -6.28
C GLU A 69 15.25 3.43 -5.80
N LEU A 70 15.99 2.45 -6.34
CA LEU A 70 15.87 1.04 -5.98
C LEU A 70 16.22 0.80 -4.51
N GLN A 71 17.27 1.45 -4.00
CA GLN A 71 17.64 1.39 -2.59
C GLN A 71 16.55 1.96 -1.67
N LEU A 72 15.96 3.09 -2.05
CA LEU A 72 14.88 3.71 -1.28
C LEU A 72 13.66 2.79 -1.22
N ARG A 73 13.24 2.23 -2.36
CA ARG A 73 12.12 1.26 -2.41
C ARG A 73 12.39 0.02 -1.58
N THR A 74 13.60 -0.55 -1.68
CA THR A 74 14.02 -1.70 -0.87
C THR A 74 14.00 -1.38 0.63
N SER A 75 14.43 -0.18 1.02
CA SER A 75 14.43 0.26 2.42
C SER A 75 13.01 0.44 2.94
N ASN A 76 12.11 1.01 2.15
CA ASN A 76 10.69 1.19 2.49
C ASN A 76 10.00 -0.16 2.67
N TYR A 77 10.21 -1.11 1.75
CA TYR A 77 9.71 -2.48 1.87
C TYR A 77 10.16 -3.15 3.18
N ASN A 78 11.43 -3.04 3.53
CA ASN A 78 11.97 -3.62 4.76
C ASN A 78 11.32 -2.98 6.00
N LEU A 79 11.20 -1.65 6.03
CA LEU A 79 10.55 -0.92 7.12
C LEU A 79 9.09 -1.35 7.28
N GLU A 80 8.34 -1.46 6.18
CA GLU A 80 6.93 -1.87 6.21
C GLU A 80 6.76 -3.27 6.82
N VAL A 81 7.46 -4.27 6.28
CA VAL A 81 7.36 -5.66 6.73
C VAL A 81 7.82 -5.83 8.19
N SER A 82 8.93 -5.18 8.57
CA SER A 82 9.44 -5.25 9.94
C SER A 82 8.51 -4.57 10.95
N THR A 83 7.87 -3.47 10.57
CA THR A 83 6.89 -2.77 11.41
C THR A 83 5.65 -3.63 11.64
N ILE A 84 5.10 -4.22 10.57
CA ILE A 84 3.95 -5.13 10.66
C ILE A 84 4.28 -6.28 11.61
N SER A 85 5.40 -6.97 11.38
CA SER A 85 5.85 -8.10 12.21
C SER A 85 6.01 -7.71 13.69
N THR A 86 6.60 -6.54 13.94
CA THR A 86 6.82 -6.03 15.30
C THR A 86 5.49 -5.73 16.00
N LEU A 87 4.57 -5.03 15.33
CA LEU A 87 3.27 -4.69 15.88
C LEU A 87 2.43 -5.94 16.13
N THR A 88 2.38 -6.89 15.20
CA THR A 88 1.69 -8.17 15.37
C THR A 88 2.23 -8.91 16.61
N ARG A 89 3.55 -9.01 16.75
CA ARG A 89 4.17 -9.67 17.92
C ARG A 89 3.82 -8.97 19.23
N LYS A 90 3.82 -7.63 19.25
CA LYS A 90 3.46 -6.85 20.45
C LYS A 90 1.99 -6.98 20.81
N ALA A 91 1.09 -6.97 19.82
CA ALA A 91 -0.34 -7.14 20.03
C ALA A 91 -0.66 -8.53 20.61
N VAL A 92 -0.12 -9.59 20.01
CA VAL A 92 -0.30 -10.97 20.52
C VAL A 92 0.28 -11.10 21.93
N GLY A 93 1.48 -10.56 22.18
CA GLY A 93 2.07 -10.59 23.52
C GLY A 93 1.24 -9.86 24.59
N ALA A 94 0.56 -8.76 24.22
CA ALA A 94 -0.36 -8.07 25.13
C ALA A 94 -1.58 -8.93 25.46
N VAL A 95 -2.18 -9.59 24.45
CA VAL A 95 -3.31 -10.52 24.66
C VAL A 95 -2.90 -11.70 25.54
N GLU A 96 -1.76 -12.33 25.25
CA GLU A 96 -1.22 -13.43 26.06
C GLU A 96 -0.98 -13.02 27.51
N SER A 97 -0.47 -11.80 27.74
CA SER A 97 -0.26 -11.26 29.08
C SER A 97 -1.57 -11.08 29.84
N LEU A 98 -2.63 -10.62 29.18
CA LEU A 98 -3.95 -10.46 29.80
C LEU A 98 -4.61 -11.80 30.09
N MET A 99 -4.40 -12.82 29.25
CA MET A 99 -4.96 -14.17 29.45
C MET A 99 -4.28 -14.97 30.56
N ARG A 100 -3.04 -14.63 30.93
CA ARG A 100 -2.29 -15.32 31.99
C ARG A 100 -2.41 -14.64 33.36
N SER A 101 -2.91 -13.40 33.40
CA SER A 101 -3.21 -12.67 34.63
C SER A 101 -4.58 -13.06 35.18
#